data_AF-A0A6J7DQ64-F1
#
_entry.id   AF-A0A6J7DQ64-F1
#
_cell.length_a   1.000
_cell.length_b   1.000
_cell.length_c   1.000
_cell.angle_alpha   90.00
_cell.angle_beta   90.00
_cell.angle_gamma   90.00
#
_symmetry.space_group_name_H-M   'P 1'
#
loop_
_entity.id
_entity.type
_entity.pdbx_description
1 polymer ?
#
loop_
_entity_poly.entity_id
_entity_poly.type
_entity_poly.pdbx_seq_one_letter_code
_entity_poly.pdbx_strand_id
1 'polypeptide(L)' 'MTNRAAETLRELPMPAVAYGLVTFGILSIFLYLALRLDRD' A
#
# COMPACT_ATOMS: atom_id res chain seq x y z
N MET A 1 20.22 15.51 -28.76
CA MET A 1 18.76 15.32 -28.74
C MET A 1 18.48 14.21 -27.74
N THR A 2 17.95 14.53 -26.56
CA THR A 2 17.75 13.53 -25.49
C THR A 2 16.27 13.14 -25.43
N ASN A 3 16.04 11.82 -25.36
CA ASN A 3 14.79 11.09 -25.46
C ASN A 3 13.65 11.65 -24.58
N ARG A 4 12.42 11.74 -25.13
CA ARG A 4 11.18 12.21 -24.46
C ARG A 4 10.48 11.12 -23.64
N ALA A 5 11.22 10.26 -22.96
CA ALA A 5 10.65 9.45 -21.88
C ALA A 5 10.68 10.32 -20.62
N ALA A 6 9.77 11.28 -20.52
CA ALA A 6 9.41 11.81 -19.23
C ALA A 6 8.83 10.62 -18.45
N GLU A 7 9.63 9.97 -17.61
CA GLU A 7 9.15 9.12 -16.53
C GLU A 7 8.36 10.04 -15.59
N THR A 8 7.14 10.38 -15.99
CA THR A 8 6.12 10.81 -15.05
C THR A 8 5.97 9.62 -14.12
N LEU A 9 6.65 9.67 -12.97
CA LEU A 9 6.24 8.91 -11.81
C LEU A 9 4.76 9.20 -11.68
N ARG A 10 3.92 8.19 -11.96
CA ARG A 10 2.49 8.33 -11.78
C ARG A 10 2.30 8.76 -10.33
N GLU A 11 1.82 9.99 -10.14
CA GLU A 11 1.67 10.55 -8.80
C GLU A 11 0.75 9.62 -8.02
N LEU A 12 1.27 9.08 -6.92
CA LEU A 12 0.45 8.27 -6.03
C LEU A 12 -0.60 9.21 -5.40
N PRO A 13 -1.83 8.71 -5.17
CA PRO A 13 -2.89 9.48 -4.51
C PRO A 13 -2.52 9.93 -3.08
N MET A 14 -1.41 9.41 -2.54
CA MET A 14 -0.82 9.79 -1.27
C MET A 14 0.70 9.56 -1.29
N PRO A 15 1.48 10.16 -0.36
CA PRO A 15 2.90 9.86 -0.23
C PRO A 15 3.17 8.36 -0.07
N ALA A 16 4.28 7.87 -0.62
CA ALA A 16 4.62 6.44 -0.60
C ALA A 16 4.61 5.82 0.81
N VAL A 17 5.06 6.59 1.81
CA VAL A 17 5.03 6.18 3.22
C VAL A 17 3.60 6.00 3.73
N ALA A 18 2.70 6.93 3.41
CA ALA A 18 1.29 6.85 3.81
C ALA A 18 0.62 5.62 3.16
N TYR A 19 0.88 5.37 1.87
CA TYR A 19 0.36 4.20 1.17
C TYR A 19 0.80 2.89 1.82
N GLY A 20 2.09 2.79 2.16
CA GLY A 20 2.65 1.62 2.84
C GLY A 20 2.00 1.38 4.21
N LEU A 21 1.87 2.42 5.03
CA LEU A 21 1.26 2.32 6.36
C LEU A 21 -0.21 1.90 6.30
N VAL A 22 -0.99 2.49 5.40
CA VAL A 22 -2.42 2.15 5.24
C VAL A 22 -2.57 0.70 4.79
N THR A 23 -1.82 0.29 3.77
CA THR A 23 -1.89 -1.07 3.23
C THR A 23 -1.49 -2.10 4.29
N PHE A 24 -0.41 -1.85 5.03
CA PHE A 24 0.04 -2.73 6.10
C PHE A 24 -0.97 -2.82 7.26
N GLY A 25 -1.59 -1.68 7.62
CA GLY A 25 -2.63 -1.64 8.65
C GLY A 25 -3.84 -2.49 8.28
N ILE A 26 -4.33 -2.37 7.05
CA ILE A 26 -5.45 -3.19 6.54
C ILE A 26 -5.11 -4.68 6.59
N LEU A 27 -3.92 -5.06 6.11
CA LEU A 27 -3.48 -6.46 6.11
C LEU A 27 -3.32 -7.01 7.54
N SER A 28 -2.83 -6.20 8.46
CA SER A 28 -2.70 -6.57 9.89
C SER A 28 -4.06 -6.79 10.53
N ILE A 29 -5.06 -5.98 10.20
CA ILE A 29 -6.45 -6.14 10.67
C ILE A 29 -7.04 -7.45 10.12
N PHE A 30 -6.90 -7.72 8.82
CA PHE A 30 -7.39 -8.97 8.24
C PHE A 30 -6.70 -10.19 8.84
N LEU A 31 -5.39 -10.13 9.06
CA LEU A 31 -4.65 -11.20 9.73
C LEU A 31 -5.17 -11.42 11.16
N TYR A 32 -5.37 -10.34 11.92
CA TYR A 32 -5.95 -10.43 13.26
C TYR A 32 -7.33 -11.08 13.24
N LEU A 33 -8.20 -10.66 12.32
CA LEU A 33 -9.55 -11.21 12.20
C LEU A 33 -9.52 -12.68 11.80
N ALA A 34 -8.65 -13.08 10.86
CA ALA A 34 -8.51 -14.48 10.46
C ALA A 34 -8.05 -15.36 11.63
N LEU A 35 -7.03 -14.93 12.37
CA LEU A 35 -6.55 -15.64 13.57
C LEU A 35 -7.58 -15.63 14.70
N ARG A 36 -8.40 -14.58 14.79
CA ARG A 36 -9.44 -14.48 15.81
C ARG A 36 -10.62 -15.40 15.49
N LEU A 37 -11.02 -15.48 14.22
CA LEU A 37 -12.13 -16.33 13.77
C LEU A 37 -11.86 -17.81 13.98
N ASP A 38 -10.59 -18.25 13.89
CA ASP A 38 -10.16 -19.62 14.18
C ASP A 38 -10.13 -19.95 15.68
N ARG A 39 -10.19 -18.93 16.55
CA ARG A 39 -9.98 -19.08 18.01
C ARG A 39 -11.27 -19.10 18.83
N ASP A 40 -12.43 -18.94 18.19
CA ASP A 40 -13.77 -19.04 18.81
C ASP A 40 -14.47 -20.33 18.33
#